data_AF-A0A3N5F1U1-F1
#
_entry.id   AF-A0A3N5F1U1-F1
#
_cell.length_a   1.000
_cell.length_b   1.000
_cell.length_c   1.000
_cell.angle_alpha   90.00
_cell.angle_beta   90.00
_cell.angle_gamma   90.00
#
_symmetry.space_group_name_H-M   'P 1'
#
loop_
_entity.id
_entity.type
_entity.pdbx_description
1 polymer ?
#
loop_
_entity_poly.entity_id
_entity_poly.type
_entity_poly.pdbx_seq_one_letter_code
_entity_poly.pdbx_strand_id
1 'polypeptide(L)'
;MLAVIATAVAAAYAQGYRFREGSLGARYAPPHMPDAGFVVCRVAYRSVRVEPMGIGWQTDYPFAEINLTTRLSELTKTRVSRNHDGQPNHFVVRLTDDTLFNCPVTMASDVGSLGFTPEKIE
;
A
#
# COMPACT_ATOMS: atom_id res chain seq x y z
N MET A 1 -41.89 -5.15 7.17
CA MET A 1 -40.60 -5.52 7.83
C MET A 1 -39.70 -6.37 6.93
N LEU A 2 -40.17 -7.48 6.32
CA LEU A 2 -39.35 -8.32 5.43
C LEU A 2 -38.71 -7.57 4.25
N ALA A 3 -39.44 -6.66 3.61
CA ALA A 3 -38.95 -5.91 2.45
C ALA A 3 -37.77 -4.96 2.79
N VAL A 4 -37.71 -4.44 4.02
CA VAL A 4 -36.63 -3.55 4.49
C VAL A 4 -35.35 -4.35 4.80
N ILE A 5 -35.51 -5.58 5.25
CA ILE A 5 -34.38 -6.48 5.51
C ILE A 5 -33.75 -6.92 4.18
N ALA A 6 -34.57 -7.26 3.17
CA ALA A 6 -34.06 -7.67 1.86
C ALA A 6 -33.27 -6.57 1.14
N THR A 7 -33.72 -5.30 1.21
CA THR A 7 -32.99 -4.16 0.62
C THR A 7 -31.70 -3.84 1.37
N ALA A 8 -31.69 -3.95 2.70
CA ALA A 8 -30.48 -3.76 3.50
C ALA A 8 -29.41 -4.84 3.23
N VAL A 9 -29.84 -6.11 3.04
CA VAL A 9 -28.93 -7.20 2.66
C VAL A 9 -28.36 -6.97 1.26
N ALA A 10 -29.19 -6.62 0.26
CA ALA A 10 -28.71 -6.32 -1.09
C ALA A 10 -27.72 -5.13 -1.12
N ALA A 11 -27.96 -4.09 -0.32
CA ALA A 11 -27.06 -2.95 -0.20
C ALA A 11 -25.72 -3.33 0.46
N ALA A 12 -25.73 -4.16 1.51
CA ALA A 12 -24.52 -4.65 2.17
C ALA A 12 -23.68 -5.55 1.24
N TYR A 13 -24.32 -6.42 0.46
CA TYR A 13 -23.65 -7.21 -0.59
C TYR A 13 -23.07 -6.32 -1.71
N ALA A 14 -23.77 -5.25 -2.10
CA ALA A 14 -23.27 -4.30 -3.09
C ALA A 14 -22.12 -3.41 -2.56
N GLN A 15 -22.07 -3.16 -1.25
CA GLN A 15 -20.99 -2.40 -0.62
C GLN A 15 -19.67 -3.17 -0.56
N GLY A 16 -19.70 -4.51 -0.44
CA GLY A 16 -18.49 -5.36 -0.48
C GLY A 16 -17.71 -5.27 -1.80
N TYR A 17 -18.38 -4.90 -2.90
CA TYR A 17 -17.75 -4.69 -4.22
C TYR A 17 -17.25 -3.25 -4.46
N ARG A 18 -17.59 -2.29 -3.59
CA ARG A 18 -17.16 -0.88 -3.75
C ARG A 18 -15.83 -0.59 -3.07
N PHE A 19 -15.38 -1.44 -2.14
CA PHE A 19 -14.03 -1.36 -1.60
C PHE A 19 -13.12 -2.24 -2.46
N ARG A 20 -12.61 -1.67 -3.56
CA ARG A 20 -11.52 -2.32 -4.27
C ARG A 20 -10.27 -2.11 -3.45
N GLU A 21 -9.70 -3.20 -2.96
CA GLU A 21 -8.30 -3.26 -2.54
C GLU A 21 -7.45 -2.44 -3.54
N GLY A 22 -6.67 -1.48 -3.05
CA GLY A 22 -5.91 -0.57 -3.92
C GLY A 22 -6.62 0.65 -4.50
N SER A 23 -7.83 1.01 -4.05
CA SER A 23 -8.53 2.23 -4.49
C SER A 23 -8.12 3.51 -3.73
N LEU A 24 -7.22 3.40 -2.75
CA LEU A 24 -6.77 4.54 -1.96
C LEU A 24 -5.71 5.37 -2.69
N GLY A 25 -5.77 6.69 -2.49
CA GLY A 25 -4.78 7.62 -3.01
C GLY A 25 -3.38 7.30 -2.50
N ALA A 26 -2.42 7.24 -3.42
CA ALA A 26 -1.02 6.97 -3.07
C ALA A 26 -0.43 8.12 -2.27
N ARG A 27 0.14 7.82 -1.11
CA ARG A 27 0.88 8.77 -0.28
C ARG A 27 2.36 8.64 -0.61
N TYR A 28 2.83 9.45 -1.56
CA TYR A 28 4.24 9.40 -1.96
C TYR A 28 5.17 9.82 -0.81
N ALA A 29 6.34 9.19 -0.75
CA ALA A 29 7.36 9.51 0.25
C ALA A 29 7.79 10.98 0.10
N PRO A 30 7.85 11.74 1.20
CA PRO A 30 8.38 13.10 1.17
C PRO A 30 9.90 13.10 0.93
N PRO A 31 10.49 14.22 0.47
CA PRO A 31 11.95 14.38 0.35
C PRO A 31 12.69 14.14 1.67
N HIS A 32 12.04 14.42 2.79
CA HIS A 32 12.53 14.14 4.14
C HIS A 32 11.45 13.41 4.93
N MET A 33 11.80 12.24 5.48
CA MET A 33 10.87 11.46 6.28
C MET A 33 10.46 12.23 7.54
N PRO A 34 9.20 12.10 8.01
CA PRO A 34 8.69 12.87 9.14
C PRO A 34 9.42 12.55 10.45
N ASP A 35 9.99 11.35 10.55
CA ASP A 35 10.77 10.87 11.67
C ASP A 35 11.82 9.85 11.19
N ALA A 36 12.71 9.42 12.09
CA ALA A 36 13.70 8.37 11.84
C ALA A 36 13.17 6.97 12.21
N GLY A 37 11.85 6.78 12.19
CA GLY A 37 11.22 5.49 12.51
C GLY A 37 11.22 4.54 11.32
N PHE A 38 11.18 3.23 11.61
CA PHE A 38 11.00 2.21 10.59
C PHE A 38 9.66 2.38 9.86
N VAL A 39 9.70 2.26 8.54
CA VAL A 39 8.53 2.39 7.67
C VAL A 39 8.73 1.53 6.43
N VAL A 40 7.65 0.88 5.98
CA VAL A 40 7.64 0.16 4.71
C VAL A 40 7.20 1.10 3.61
N CYS A 41 8.02 1.18 2.55
CA CYS A 41 7.66 1.91 1.34
C CYS A 41 7.26 0.93 0.24
N ARG A 42 6.10 1.17 -0.37
CA ARG A 42 5.64 0.40 -1.51
C ARG A 42 6.21 0.96 -2.81
N VAL A 43 6.69 0.07 -3.68
CA VAL A 43 7.14 0.45 -5.02
C VAL A 43 5.94 0.56 -5.95
N ALA A 44 5.66 1.77 -6.42
CA ALA A 44 4.77 1.99 -7.55
C ALA A 44 5.52 1.73 -8.85
N TYR A 45 4.94 0.89 -9.71
CA TYR A 45 5.50 0.54 -11.01
C TYR A 45 4.46 0.60 -12.11
N ARG A 46 4.94 0.58 -13.36
CA ARG A 46 4.09 0.51 -14.54
C ARG A 46 3.79 -0.96 -14.84
N SER A 47 2.51 -1.33 -14.86
CA SER A 47 2.08 -2.62 -15.39
C SER A 47 2.11 -2.60 -16.93
N VAL A 48 2.76 -3.58 -17.55
CA VAL A 48 2.88 -3.72 -19.02
C VAL A 48 2.00 -4.82 -19.60
N ARG A 49 1.37 -5.62 -18.74
CA ARG A 49 0.37 -6.63 -19.11
C ARG A 49 -0.74 -6.66 -18.09
N VAL A 50 -1.91 -7.13 -18.52
CA VAL A 50 -3.05 -7.38 -17.63
C VAL A 50 -2.93 -8.80 -17.08
N GLU A 51 -3.18 -8.95 -15.78
CA GLU A 51 -3.23 -10.23 -15.09
C GLU A 51 -4.66 -10.53 -14.63
N PRO A 52 -5.15 -11.78 -14.78
CA PRO A 52 -6.41 -12.16 -14.16
C PRO A 52 -6.36 -11.90 -12.65
N MET A 53 -7.34 -11.14 -12.13
CA MET A 53 -7.38 -10.68 -10.73
C MET A 53 -6.25 -9.74 -10.29
N GLY A 54 -5.35 -9.36 -11.20
CA GLY A 54 -4.26 -8.42 -10.90
C GLY A 54 -4.77 -6.98 -10.86
N ILE A 55 -4.30 -6.24 -9.87
CA ILE A 55 -4.51 -4.79 -9.74
C ILE A 55 -3.18 -4.03 -9.68
N GLY A 56 -2.08 -4.71 -10.05
CA GLY A 56 -0.74 -4.15 -10.12
C GLY A 56 -0.22 -3.81 -8.73
N TRP A 57 0.57 -2.74 -8.64
CA TRP A 57 1.17 -2.35 -7.38
C TRP A 57 0.16 -1.89 -6.32
N GLN A 58 -1.12 -1.71 -6.65
CA GLN A 58 -2.12 -1.25 -5.69
C GLN A 58 -2.67 -2.36 -4.78
N THR A 59 -2.32 -3.64 -4.99
CA THR A 59 -2.79 -4.79 -4.18
C THR A 59 -2.55 -4.62 -2.69
N ASP A 60 -3.59 -4.70 -1.86
CA ASP A 60 -3.57 -4.55 -0.40
C ASP A 60 -2.94 -3.26 0.13
N TYR A 61 -2.66 -2.27 -0.73
CA TYR A 61 -2.14 -0.98 -0.31
C TYR A 61 -3.27 -0.13 0.30
N PRO A 62 -3.05 0.51 1.47
CA PRO A 62 -1.86 0.51 2.33
C PRO A 62 -1.94 -0.47 3.52
N PHE A 63 -2.99 -1.27 3.60
CA PHE A 63 -3.28 -2.07 4.79
C PHE A 63 -2.22 -3.13 5.06
N ALA A 64 -1.61 -3.72 4.03
CA ALA A 64 -0.52 -4.66 4.20
C ALA A 64 0.65 -4.03 4.98
N GLU A 65 1.10 -2.84 4.58
CA GLU A 65 2.22 -2.14 5.22
C GLU A 65 1.88 -1.71 6.65
N ILE A 66 0.66 -1.20 6.86
CA ILE A 66 0.18 -0.79 8.18
C ILE A 66 0.14 -2.01 9.13
N ASN A 67 -0.44 -3.12 8.67
CA ASN A 67 -0.56 -4.34 9.48
C ASN A 67 0.81 -4.95 9.78
N LEU A 68 1.67 -5.06 8.77
CA LEU A 68 3.03 -5.58 8.93
C LEU A 68 3.84 -4.74 9.92
N THR A 69 3.81 -3.41 9.78
CA THR A 69 4.53 -2.49 10.66
C THR A 69 3.95 -2.49 12.08
N THR A 70 2.63 -2.66 12.22
CA THR A 70 1.98 -2.84 13.52
C THR A 70 2.53 -4.09 14.22
N ARG A 71 2.49 -5.25 13.55
CA ARG A 71 3.01 -6.50 14.13
C ARG A 71 4.50 -6.43 14.42
N LEU A 72 5.29 -5.76 13.57
CA LEU A 72 6.70 -5.50 13.84
C LEU A 72 6.89 -4.74 15.17
N SER A 73 6.06 -3.73 15.44
CA SER A 73 6.14 -2.95 16.68
C SER A 73 5.63 -3.71 17.93
N GLU A 74 4.71 -4.65 17.75
CA GLU A 74 4.18 -5.47 18.84
C GLU A 74 5.12 -6.62 19.21
N LEU A 75 5.80 -7.21 18.22
CA LEU A 75 6.62 -8.40 18.38
C LEU A 75 8.12 -8.09 18.55
N THR A 76 8.53 -6.83 18.39
CA THR A 76 9.94 -6.40 18.50
C THR A 76 10.08 -5.05 19.23
N LYS A 77 11.32 -4.62 19.51
CA LYS A 77 11.62 -3.28 20.03
C LYS A 77 11.86 -2.22 18.93
N THR A 78 11.56 -2.55 17.68
CA THR A 78 11.78 -1.65 16.55
C THR A 78 10.94 -0.39 16.71
N ARG A 79 11.58 0.78 16.67
CA ARG A 79 10.87 2.07 16.63
C ARG A 79 10.25 2.24 15.24
N VAL A 80 8.92 2.29 15.17
CA VAL A 80 8.18 2.49 13.92
C VAL A 80 7.73 3.94 13.76
N SER A 81 7.72 4.42 12.51
CA SER A 81 7.21 5.73 12.13
C SER A 81 5.69 5.78 12.32
N ARG A 82 5.14 6.87 12.87
CA ARG A 82 3.68 7.01 13.11
C ARG A 82 3.15 8.36 12.65
N ASN A 83 1.89 8.39 12.21
CA ASN A 83 1.17 9.60 11.87
C ASN A 83 0.58 10.27 13.13
N HIS A 84 -0.12 11.40 12.95
CA HIS A 84 -0.75 12.15 14.05
C HIS A 84 -1.82 11.36 14.81
N ASP A 85 -2.48 10.39 14.14
CA ASP A 85 -3.46 9.48 14.74
C ASP A 85 -2.80 8.29 15.47
N GLY A 86 -1.47 8.24 15.50
CA GLY A 86 -0.72 7.14 16.08
C GLY A 86 -0.72 5.86 15.25
N GLN A 87 -1.19 5.87 14.00
CA GLN A 87 -1.08 4.72 13.10
C GLN A 87 0.31 4.67 12.44
N PRO A 88 0.86 3.49 12.14
CA PRO A 88 2.11 3.41 11.38
C PRO A 88 2.04 4.18 10.06
N ASN A 89 3.08 4.97 9.77
CA ASN A 89 3.20 5.57 8.45
C ASN A 89 3.44 4.46 7.39
N HIS A 90 3.05 4.77 6.16
CA HIS A 90 3.35 4.01 4.96
C HIS A 90 3.54 5.03 3.83
N PHE A 91 4.40 4.70 2.87
CA PHE A 91 4.67 5.58 1.74
C PHE A 91 4.75 4.80 0.44
N VAL A 92 4.61 5.52 -0.66
CA VAL A 92 4.83 5.02 -2.02
C VAL A 92 6.06 5.69 -2.60
N VAL A 93 6.91 4.91 -3.26
CA VAL A 93 8.09 5.38 -3.99
C VAL A 93 8.08 4.81 -5.40
N ARG A 94 8.80 5.46 -6.31
CA ARG A 94 9.15 4.88 -7.61
C ARG A 94 10.63 4.50 -7.59
N LEU A 95 11.00 3.51 -8.39
CA LEU A 95 12.38 3.05 -8.52
C LEU A 95 13.34 4.15 -9.03
N THR A 96 12.82 5.16 -9.74
CA THR A 96 13.59 6.27 -10.31
C THR A 96 13.64 7.51 -9.43
N ASP A 97 12.96 7.52 -8.29
CA ASP A 97 12.86 8.69 -7.44
C ASP A 97 13.92 8.60 -6.32
N ASP A 98 14.67 9.67 -6.05
CA ASP A 98 15.67 9.70 -4.97
C ASP A 98 15.08 9.39 -3.58
N THR A 99 13.77 9.62 -3.40
CA THR A 99 13.06 9.28 -2.16
C THR A 99 13.05 7.79 -1.87
N LEU A 100 13.38 6.94 -2.85
CA LEU A 100 13.64 5.51 -2.65
C LEU A 100 14.68 5.28 -1.54
N PHE A 101 15.74 6.07 -1.51
CA PHE A 101 16.84 5.92 -0.55
C PHE A 101 16.52 6.41 0.86
N ASN A 102 15.37 7.09 1.03
CA ASN A 102 14.84 7.45 2.35
C ASN A 102 14.10 6.27 3.01
N CYS A 103 13.84 5.19 2.28
CA CYS A 103 13.06 4.06 2.76
C CYS A 103 13.97 2.93 3.25
N PRO A 104 13.88 2.53 4.54
CA PRO A 104 14.72 1.46 5.07
C PRO A 104 14.39 0.09 4.47
N VAL A 105 13.13 -0.11 4.04
CA VAL A 105 12.67 -1.30 3.34
C VAL A 105 11.67 -0.90 2.25
N THR A 106 11.87 -1.44 1.06
CA THR A 106 10.92 -1.32 -0.05
C THR A 106 10.26 -2.67 -0.35
N MET A 107 8.97 -2.65 -0.62
CA MET A 107 8.19 -3.84 -0.98
C MET A 107 7.44 -3.61 -2.30
N ALA A 108 7.39 -4.64 -3.14
CA ALA A 108 6.60 -4.65 -4.36
C ALA A 108 5.75 -5.92 -4.38
N SER A 109 4.44 -5.77 -4.54
CA SER A 109 3.49 -6.88 -4.76
C SER A 109 3.18 -7.02 -6.24
N ASP A 110 2.62 -8.15 -6.67
CA ASP A 110 2.08 -8.34 -8.02
C ASP A 110 3.05 -7.96 -9.17
N VAL A 111 4.36 -8.17 -8.93
CA VAL A 111 5.44 -7.74 -9.83
C VAL A 111 5.48 -8.51 -11.15
N GLY A 112 4.63 -9.52 -11.32
CA GLY A 112 4.51 -10.26 -12.58
C GLY A 112 4.18 -9.34 -13.77
N SER A 113 3.45 -8.25 -13.53
CA SER A 113 3.05 -7.29 -14.56
C SER A 113 4.03 -6.14 -14.71
N LEU A 114 5.07 -6.06 -13.88
CA LEU A 114 6.02 -4.96 -13.83
C LEU A 114 6.84 -4.87 -15.13
N GLY A 115 6.90 -3.66 -15.70
CA GLY A 115 7.79 -3.35 -16.81
C GLY A 115 8.93 -2.43 -16.40
N PHE A 116 10.17 -2.87 -16.67
CA PHE A 116 11.36 -2.03 -16.59
C PHE A 116 11.60 -1.29 -17.91
N THR A 117 12.10 -0.07 -17.80
CA THR A 117 12.87 0.58 -18.86
C THR A 117 14.35 0.45 -18.49
N PRO A 118 15.30 0.58 -19.43
CA PRO A 118 16.73 0.41 -19.12
C PRO A 118 17.21 1.23 -17.93
N GLU A 119 16.67 2.45 -17.75
CA GLU A 119 17.03 3.37 -16.65
C GLU A 119 16.63 2.88 -15.25
N LYS A 120 15.87 1.78 -15.13
CA LYS A 120 15.36 1.25 -13.85
C LYS A 120 16.12 0.02 -13.34
N ILE A 121 17.15 -0.42 -14.05
CA ILE A 121 17.88 -1.68 -13.78
C ILE A 121 19.25 -1.42 -13.12
N GLU A 122 19.78 -0.21 -13.25
CA GLU A 122 21.07 0.23 -12.68
C GLU A 122 20.91 0.79 -11.26
#